data_AF-A0A953ICQ3-F1
#
_entry.id   AF-A0A953ICQ3-F1
#
_cell.length_a   1.000
_cell.length_b   1.000
_cell.length_c   1.000
_cell.angle_alpha   90.00
_cell.angle_beta   90.00
_cell.angle_gamma   90.00
#
_symmetry.space_group_name_H-M   'P 1'
#
loop_
_entity.id
_entity.type
_entity.pdbx_description
1 polymer ?
#
loop_
_entity_poly.entity_id
_entity_poly.type
_entity_poly.pdbx_seq_one_letter_code
_entity_poly.pdbx_strand_id
1 'polypeptide(L)'
;MRHRYLHLDPDLLRQLLADLDLMRIFNQLLLATGGDPEEAMEWMRELQRQGYLDAGLDLEAFFRSLEEQGLVGRDGDGERFLTASGEKRIRRGAFEEIFSALRKGESGYHPVRAAGDGVEALPETRPYAFGDELARIDTGRSLHNALKRTHGELELAEEDLEVQETEPQTACATVVAIDVSHSMILYGEDRITPAKTVALALTE
;
A
#
# COMPACT_ATOMS: atom_id res chain seq x y z
N MET A 1 11.86 25.23 33.47
CA MET A 1 10.43 25.10 33.17
C MET A 1 10.27 24.75 31.69
N ARG A 2 9.79 23.55 31.37
CA ARG A 2 9.44 23.16 29.99
C ARG A 2 8.01 23.67 29.74
N HIS A 3 7.86 24.79 29.06
CA HIS A 3 6.55 25.23 28.60
C HIS A 3 6.10 24.27 27.48
N ARG A 4 5.21 23.33 27.81
CA ARG A 4 4.44 22.60 26.79
C ARG A 4 3.29 23.52 26.38
N TYR A 5 3.28 23.93 25.11
CA TYR A 5 2.12 24.56 24.51
C TYR A 5 0.98 23.54 24.50
N LEU A 6 0.02 23.71 25.42
CA LEU A 6 -1.20 22.91 25.54
C LEU A 6 -2.44 23.70 25.10
N HIS A 7 -2.28 24.70 24.22
CA HIS A 7 -3.42 25.39 23.64
C HIS A 7 -3.74 24.75 22.30
N LEU A 8 -4.67 23.80 22.34
CA LEU A 8 -5.28 23.23 21.14
C LEU A 8 -6.47 24.13 20.78
N ASP A 9 -6.35 24.87 19.69
CA ASP A 9 -7.40 25.81 19.25
C ASP A 9 -8.68 25.03 18.88
N PRO A 10 -9.80 25.25 19.59
CA PRO A 10 -11.06 24.55 19.32
C PRO A 10 -11.61 24.81 17.91
N ASP A 11 -11.36 25.98 17.33
CA ASP A 11 -11.85 26.33 15.99
C ASP A 11 -11.02 25.61 14.93
N LEU A 12 -9.70 25.52 15.13
CA LEU A 12 -8.82 24.68 14.31
C LEU A 12 -9.23 23.21 14.38
N LEU A 13 -9.58 22.69 15.56
CA LEU A 13 -10.05 21.30 15.70
C LEU A 13 -11.35 21.05 14.95
N ARG A 14 -12.32 21.96 15.05
CA ARG A 14 -13.58 21.85 14.31
C ARG A 14 -13.34 21.88 12.80
N GLN A 15 -12.47 22.77 12.34
CA GLN A 15 -12.09 22.84 10.93
C GLN A 15 -11.42 21.54 10.46
N LEU A 16 -10.43 21.03 11.21
CA LEU A 16 -9.76 19.77 10.88
C LEU A 16 -10.71 18.57 10.84
N LEU A 17 -11.67 18.50 11.77
CA LEU A 17 -12.69 17.45 11.78
C LEU A 17 -13.65 17.58 10.59
N ALA A 18 -14.07 18.81 10.26
CA ALA A 18 -14.90 19.07 9.10
C ALA A 18 -14.18 18.70 7.80
N ASP A 19 -12.90 19.05 7.67
CA ASP A 19 -12.08 18.70 6.49
C ASP A 19 -11.94 17.19 6.33
N LEU A 20 -11.80 16.43 7.42
CA LEU A 20 -11.77 14.96 7.39
C LEU A 20 -13.09 14.37 6.88
N ASP A 21 -14.23 14.90 7.31
CA ASP A 21 -15.54 14.46 6.82
C ASP A 21 -15.77 14.84 5.35
N LEU A 22 -15.41 16.07 4.96
CA LEU A 22 -15.49 16.52 3.56
C LEU A 22 -14.61 15.67 2.62
N MET A 23 -13.39 15.35 3.03
CA MET A 23 -12.51 14.44 2.29
C MET A 23 -13.13 13.06 2.08
N ARG A 24 -13.76 12.51 3.12
CA ARG A 24 -14.41 11.20 3.04
C ARG A 24 -15.57 11.23 2.06
N ILE A 25 -16.40 12.27 2.13
CA ILE A 25 -17.52 12.45 1.21
C ILE A 25 -17.02 12.64 -0.22
N PHE A 26 -16.01 13.49 -0.42
CA PHE A 26 -15.37 13.70 -1.72
C PHE A 26 -14.87 12.39 -2.32
N ASN A 27 -14.14 11.58 -1.55
CA ASN A 27 -13.64 10.29 -2.03
C ASN A 27 -14.78 9.33 -2.43
N GLN A 28 -15.88 9.29 -1.67
CA GLN A 28 -17.05 8.45 -2.00
C GLN A 28 -17.72 8.90 -3.30
N LEU A 29 -17.92 10.21 -3.47
CA LEU A 29 -18.51 10.76 -4.69
C LEU A 29 -17.59 10.54 -5.89
N LEU A 30 -16.29 10.71 -5.70
CA LEU A 30 -15.29 10.47 -6.73
C LEU A 30 -15.26 9.01 -7.22
N LEU A 31 -15.48 8.04 -6.31
CA LEU A 31 -15.65 6.64 -6.70
C LEU A 31 -16.93 6.41 -7.54
N ALA A 32 -18.01 7.11 -7.19
CA ALA A 32 -19.30 7.04 -7.86
C ALA A 32 -19.26 7.72 -9.25
N THR A 33 -18.55 8.83 -9.39
CA THR A 33 -18.34 9.57 -10.66
C THR A 33 -17.22 8.98 -11.52
N GLY A 34 -16.69 7.82 -11.16
CA GLY A 34 -15.66 7.14 -11.96
C GLY A 34 -14.31 7.84 -11.98
N GLY A 35 -14.00 8.67 -10.99
CA GLY A 35 -12.74 9.39 -10.88
C GLY A 35 -12.79 10.82 -11.43
N ASP A 36 -13.95 11.33 -11.83
CA ASP A 36 -14.14 12.71 -12.25
C ASP A 36 -14.27 13.65 -11.04
N PRO A 37 -13.26 14.52 -10.78
CA PRO A 37 -13.30 15.43 -9.64
C PRO A 37 -14.27 16.59 -9.85
N GLU A 38 -14.54 17.02 -11.07
CA GLU A 38 -15.44 18.14 -11.35
C GLU A 38 -16.88 17.71 -11.02
N GLU A 39 -17.31 16.55 -11.52
CA GLU A 39 -18.63 15.99 -11.22
C GLU A 39 -18.79 15.71 -9.71
N ALA A 40 -17.75 15.21 -9.04
CA ALA A 40 -17.78 14.99 -7.60
C ALA A 40 -17.96 16.29 -6.81
N MET A 41 -17.28 17.38 -7.20
CA MET A 41 -17.45 18.70 -6.59
C MET A 41 -18.85 19.27 -6.81
N GLU A 42 -19.41 19.11 -8.01
CA GLU A 42 -20.79 19.50 -8.30
C GLU A 42 -21.80 18.76 -7.42
N TRP A 43 -21.63 17.45 -7.23
CA TRP A 43 -22.49 16.68 -6.34
C TRP A 43 -22.36 17.13 -4.88
N MET A 44 -21.17 17.50 -4.40
CA MET A 44 -21.01 18.09 -3.07
C MET A 44 -21.78 19.42 -2.92
N ARG A 45 -21.71 20.30 -3.92
CA ARG A 45 -22.49 21.55 -3.93
C ARG A 45 -23.99 21.26 -3.90
N GLU A 46 -24.43 20.24 -4.64
CA GLU A 46 -25.83 19.82 -4.64
C GLU A 46 -26.28 19.29 -3.27
N LEU A 47 -25.45 18.47 -2.62
CA LEU A 47 -25.71 17.97 -1.27
C LEU A 47 -25.83 19.11 -0.25
N GLN A 48 -25.01 20.15 -0.37
CA GLN A 48 -25.14 21.35 0.47
C GLN A 48 -26.42 22.13 0.15
N ARG A 49 -26.78 22.29 -1.12
CA ARG A 49 -28.03 22.96 -1.54
C ARG A 49 -29.27 22.25 -1.01
N GLN A 50 -29.26 20.92 -0.99
CA GLN A 50 -30.36 20.11 -0.45
C GLN A 50 -30.35 20.01 1.08
N GLY A 51 -29.35 20.58 1.76
CA GLY A 51 -29.24 20.60 3.22
C GLY A 51 -28.68 19.32 3.84
N TYR A 52 -28.07 18.42 3.04
CA TYR A 52 -27.35 17.25 3.57
C TYR A 52 -25.97 17.61 4.11
N LEU A 53 -25.34 18.65 3.56
CA LEU A 53 -24.15 19.28 4.14
C LEU A 53 -24.53 20.59 4.80
N ASP A 54 -23.87 20.91 5.91
CA ASP A 54 -24.08 22.17 6.62
C ASP A 54 -23.77 23.35 5.68
N ALA A 55 -24.70 24.32 5.61
CA ALA A 55 -24.56 25.53 4.83
C ALA A 55 -23.42 26.43 5.34
N GLY A 56 -22.96 26.24 6.58
CA GLY A 56 -21.79 26.91 7.13
C GLY A 56 -20.44 26.38 6.64
N LEU A 57 -20.41 25.26 5.91
CA LEU A 57 -19.17 24.69 5.36
C LEU A 57 -18.72 25.45 4.10
N ASP A 58 -17.47 25.88 4.08
CA ASP A 58 -16.85 26.51 2.90
C ASP A 58 -16.31 25.43 1.95
N LEU A 59 -17.17 24.93 1.06
CA LEU A 59 -16.80 23.94 0.06
C LEU A 59 -15.75 24.46 -0.92
N GLU A 60 -15.74 25.75 -1.22
CA GLU A 60 -14.77 26.33 -2.16
C GLU A 60 -13.38 26.44 -1.52
N ALA A 61 -13.29 26.70 -0.22
CA ALA A 61 -12.03 26.57 0.52
C ALA A 61 -11.54 25.12 0.53
N PHE A 62 -12.44 24.16 0.74
CA PHE A 62 -12.11 22.73 0.67
C PHE A 62 -11.58 22.35 -0.73
N PHE A 63 -12.26 22.70 -1.82
CA PHE A 63 -11.81 22.40 -3.18
C PHE A 63 -10.47 23.05 -3.51
N ARG A 64 -10.26 24.30 -3.10
CA ARG A 64 -8.96 24.96 -3.25
C ARG A 64 -7.86 24.21 -2.48
N SER A 65 -8.17 23.71 -1.28
CA SER A 65 -7.21 22.91 -0.51
C SER A 65 -6.80 21.61 -1.24
N LEU A 66 -7.69 21.00 -2.02
CA LEU A 66 -7.37 19.82 -2.85
C LEU A 66 -6.36 20.16 -3.96
N GLU A 67 -6.52 21.33 -4.58
CA GLU A 67 -5.59 21.86 -5.58
C GLU A 67 -4.24 22.23 -4.94
N GLU A 68 -4.25 22.92 -3.80
CA GLU A 68 -3.04 23.32 -3.06
C GLU A 68 -2.22 22.11 -2.58
N GLN A 69 -2.89 21.04 -2.16
CA GLN A 69 -2.25 19.77 -1.78
C GLN A 69 -1.80 18.95 -3.00
N GLY A 70 -2.11 19.40 -4.21
CA GLY A 70 -1.79 18.72 -5.46
C GLY A 70 -2.55 17.40 -5.64
N LEU A 71 -3.70 17.22 -4.98
CA LEU A 71 -4.56 16.06 -5.17
C LEU A 71 -5.40 16.19 -6.44
N VAL A 72 -5.82 17.42 -6.74
CA VAL A 72 -6.53 17.78 -7.98
C VAL A 72 -5.65 18.77 -8.75
N GLY A 73 -5.51 18.55 -10.05
CA GLY A 73 -4.79 19.41 -10.98
C GLY A 73 -5.73 20.09 -11.96
N ARG A 74 -5.20 21.01 -12.76
CA ARG A 74 -5.90 21.59 -13.91
C ARG A 74 -5.10 21.36 -15.17
N ASP A 75 -5.76 20.96 -16.23
CA ASP A 75 -5.13 20.76 -17.53
C ASP A 75 -4.93 22.08 -18.29
N GLY A 76 -4.50 21.99 -19.56
CA GLY A 76 -4.27 23.16 -20.41
C GLY A 76 -5.53 23.91 -20.82
N ASP A 77 -6.70 23.25 -20.76
CA ASP A 77 -8.01 23.81 -21.08
C ASP A 77 -8.72 24.35 -19.82
N GLY A 78 -8.15 24.09 -18.64
CA GLY A 78 -8.65 24.55 -17.34
C GLY A 78 -9.57 23.55 -16.65
N GLU A 79 -9.78 22.38 -17.24
CA GLU A 79 -10.56 21.28 -16.67
C GLU A 79 -9.79 20.64 -15.51
N ARG A 80 -10.53 20.28 -14.45
CA ARG A 80 -9.93 19.63 -13.28
C ARG A 80 -9.75 18.15 -13.54
N PHE A 81 -8.59 17.62 -13.15
CA PHE A 81 -8.31 16.20 -13.22
C PHE A 81 -7.67 15.71 -11.94
N LEU A 82 -7.84 14.42 -11.65
CA LEU A 82 -7.22 13.79 -10.50
C LEU A 82 -5.73 13.54 -10.76
N THR A 83 -4.85 14.01 -9.87
CA THR A 83 -3.41 13.78 -10.04
C THR A 83 -3.01 12.38 -9.57
N ALA A 84 -1.81 11.91 -9.94
CA ALA A 84 -1.26 10.66 -9.39
C ALA A 84 -1.16 10.66 -7.85
N SER A 85 -0.94 11.83 -7.23
CA SER A 85 -0.95 11.99 -5.78
C SER A 85 -2.36 11.84 -5.22
N GLY A 86 -3.35 12.44 -5.89
CA GLY A 86 -4.77 12.26 -5.61
C GLY A 86 -5.20 10.80 -5.67
N GLU A 87 -4.89 10.11 -6.78
CA GLU A 87 -5.17 8.68 -6.94
C GLU A 87 -4.58 7.83 -5.83
N LYS A 88 -3.31 8.09 -5.45
CA LYS A 88 -2.67 7.38 -4.34
C LYS A 88 -3.37 7.65 -3.01
N ARG A 89 -3.78 8.89 -2.77
CA ARG A 89 -4.50 9.28 -1.54
C ARG A 89 -5.85 8.58 -1.43
N ILE A 90 -6.59 8.46 -2.53
CA ILE A 90 -7.89 7.76 -2.57
C ILE A 90 -7.71 6.27 -2.34
N ARG A 91 -6.73 5.64 -3.00
CA ARG A 91 -6.40 4.22 -2.77
C ARG A 91 -6.08 3.94 -1.30
N ARG A 92 -5.26 4.78 -0.69
CA ARG A 92 -4.97 4.69 0.74
C ARG A 92 -6.22 4.88 1.61
N GLY A 93 -7.11 5.81 1.25
CA GLY A 93 -8.39 5.99 1.95
C GLY A 93 -9.27 4.74 1.88
N ALA A 94 -9.40 4.14 0.70
CA ALA A 94 -10.11 2.87 0.50
C ALA A 94 -9.49 1.72 1.31
N PHE A 95 -8.16 1.65 1.36
CA PHE A 95 -7.43 0.70 2.19
C PHE A 95 -7.73 0.90 3.68
N GLU A 96 -7.60 2.13 4.18
CA GLU A 96 -7.90 2.46 5.57
C GLU A 96 -9.35 2.12 5.94
N GLU A 97 -10.32 2.37 5.05
CA GLU A 97 -11.72 2.00 5.23
C GLU A 97 -11.90 0.49 5.42
N ILE A 98 -11.36 -0.33 4.50
CA ILE A 98 -11.47 -1.81 4.56
C ILE A 98 -10.79 -2.34 5.82
N PHE A 99 -9.58 -1.86 6.11
CA PHE A 99 -8.78 -2.39 7.22
C PHE A 99 -9.25 -1.90 8.58
N SER A 100 -9.92 -0.74 8.66
CA SER A 100 -10.55 -0.27 9.91
C SER A 100 -11.71 -1.18 10.36
N ALA A 101 -12.37 -1.85 9.41
CA ALA A 101 -13.49 -2.75 9.67
C ALA A 101 -13.08 -4.22 9.90
N LEU A 102 -11.79 -4.56 9.70
CA LEU A 102 -11.31 -5.93 9.87
C LEU A 102 -11.35 -6.34 11.35
N ARG A 103 -12.09 -7.41 11.62
CA ARG A 103 -12.02 -8.10 12.91
C ARG A 103 -10.76 -8.96 12.95
N LYS A 104 -10.13 -9.04 14.12
CA LYS A 104 -8.96 -9.89 14.35
C LYS A 104 -9.31 -11.35 14.02
N GLY A 105 -8.78 -11.89 12.94
CA GLY A 105 -8.93 -13.29 12.54
C GLY A 105 -8.07 -14.23 13.40
N GLU A 106 -8.33 -15.54 13.28
CA GLU A 106 -7.44 -16.56 13.85
C GLU A 106 -6.10 -16.57 13.10
N SER A 107 -5.02 -16.78 13.84
CA SER A 107 -3.66 -16.80 13.27
C SER A 107 -3.48 -18.04 12.39
N GLY A 108 -3.45 -17.85 11.07
CA GLY A 108 -3.07 -18.89 10.10
C GLY A 108 -1.55 -18.92 9.95
N TYR A 109 -0.93 -20.02 10.35
CA TYR A 109 0.52 -20.23 10.18
C TYR A 109 0.75 -20.87 8.79
N HIS A 110 1.31 -20.11 7.85
CA HIS A 110 1.76 -20.65 6.56
C HIS A 110 3.31 -20.64 6.50
N PRO A 111 4.01 -21.51 7.24
CA PRO A 111 5.45 -21.56 7.17
C PRO A 111 5.86 -22.26 5.87
N VAL A 112 6.54 -21.54 4.99
CA VAL A 112 7.31 -22.16 3.91
C VAL A 112 8.69 -22.47 4.50
N ARG A 113 8.96 -23.76 4.75
CA ARG A 113 10.29 -24.24 5.15
C ARG A 113 10.99 -24.82 3.94
N ALA A 114 11.61 -23.96 3.14
CA ALA A 114 12.54 -24.35 2.09
C ALA A 114 13.74 -23.41 2.13
N ALA A 115 14.95 -23.90 1.87
CA ALA A 115 16.06 -23.07 1.42
C ALA A 115 16.00 -23.03 -0.12
N GLY A 116 16.40 -21.94 -0.77
CA GLY A 116 16.27 -21.82 -2.23
C GLY A 116 16.82 -20.53 -2.82
N ASP A 117 16.58 -20.31 -4.11
CA ASP A 117 17.10 -19.15 -4.85
C ASP A 117 16.47 -17.84 -4.35
N GLY A 118 17.27 -17.06 -3.64
CA GLY A 118 16.96 -15.67 -3.31
C GLY A 118 18.23 -14.85 -3.14
N VAL A 119 18.04 -13.62 -2.67
CA VAL A 119 19.12 -12.61 -2.61
C VAL A 119 19.76 -12.53 -1.22
N GLU A 120 19.03 -12.91 -0.17
CA GLU A 120 19.50 -12.78 1.20
C GLU A 120 20.18 -14.07 1.69
N ALA A 121 21.44 -13.95 2.11
CA ALA A 121 22.24 -15.06 2.62
C ALA A 121 21.80 -15.45 4.03
N LEU A 122 21.61 -16.74 4.23
CA LEU A 122 21.31 -17.35 5.51
C LEU A 122 22.61 -17.70 6.26
N PRO A 123 22.59 -17.76 7.60
CA PRO A 123 23.73 -18.24 8.40
C PRO A 123 24.08 -19.71 8.15
N GLU A 124 23.12 -20.49 7.66
CA GLU A 124 23.29 -21.87 7.25
C GLU A 124 24.14 -21.98 5.98
N THR A 125 24.91 -23.06 5.92
CA THR A 125 25.84 -23.36 4.85
C THR A 125 25.68 -24.83 4.48
N ARG A 126 25.95 -25.14 3.22
CA ARG A 126 25.94 -26.51 2.70
C ARG A 126 27.18 -26.77 1.86
N PRO A 127 27.55 -28.05 1.62
CA PRO A 127 28.63 -28.36 0.69
C PRO A 127 28.38 -27.76 -0.70
N TYR A 128 29.46 -27.26 -1.30
CA TYR A 128 29.47 -26.79 -2.67
C TYR A 128 29.05 -27.91 -3.64
N ALA A 129 28.22 -27.57 -4.61
CA ALA A 129 27.88 -28.40 -5.74
C ALA A 129 28.17 -27.66 -7.04
N PHE A 130 28.55 -28.41 -8.08
CA PHE A 130 28.80 -27.84 -9.40
C PHE A 130 27.57 -27.06 -9.91
N GLY A 131 27.78 -25.78 -10.22
CA GLY A 131 26.72 -24.84 -10.62
C GLY A 131 26.42 -23.76 -9.59
N ASP A 132 26.91 -23.91 -8.35
CA ASP A 132 26.79 -22.87 -7.33
C ASP A 132 27.58 -21.61 -7.68
N GLU A 133 27.04 -20.45 -7.29
CA GLU A 133 27.71 -19.17 -7.45
C GLU A 133 28.96 -19.10 -6.55
N LEU A 134 30.14 -18.94 -7.17
CA LEU A 134 31.41 -18.80 -6.45
C LEU A 134 31.43 -17.64 -5.45
N ALA A 135 30.63 -16.60 -5.69
CA ALA A 135 30.51 -15.45 -4.80
C ALA A 135 29.88 -15.80 -3.45
N ARG A 136 29.18 -16.94 -3.35
CA ARG A 136 28.49 -17.42 -2.15
C ARG A 136 29.33 -18.40 -1.33
N ILE A 137 30.58 -18.67 -1.73
CA ILE A 137 31.48 -19.55 -0.97
C ILE A 137 31.79 -18.90 0.38
N ASP A 138 31.45 -19.58 1.46
CA ASP A 138 31.86 -19.18 2.80
C ASP A 138 33.34 -19.52 2.99
N THR A 139 34.19 -18.52 2.79
CA THR A 139 35.64 -18.69 2.87
C THR A 139 36.08 -19.12 4.27
N GLY A 140 35.37 -18.67 5.33
CA GLY A 140 35.72 -18.97 6.72
C GLY A 140 35.50 -20.45 7.03
N ARG A 141 34.33 -20.98 6.70
CA ARG A 141 34.01 -22.41 6.86
C ARG A 141 34.82 -23.29 5.93
N SER A 142 34.98 -22.88 4.68
CA SER A 142 35.77 -23.63 3.70
C SER A 142 37.23 -23.79 4.15
N LEU A 143 37.82 -22.70 4.66
CA LEU A 143 39.17 -22.75 5.19
C LEU A 143 39.28 -23.56 6.49
N HIS A 144 38.27 -23.47 7.36
CA HIS A 144 38.21 -24.29 8.57
C HIS A 144 38.16 -25.78 8.25
N ASN A 145 37.37 -26.18 7.26
CA ASN A 145 37.28 -27.56 6.79
C ASN A 145 38.61 -28.04 6.20
N ALA A 146 39.24 -27.24 5.34
CA ALA A 146 40.55 -27.54 4.78
C ALA A 146 41.59 -27.77 5.88
N LEU A 147 41.75 -26.84 6.82
CA LEU A 147 42.70 -26.96 7.93
C LEU A 147 42.44 -28.18 8.80
N LYS A 148 41.17 -28.55 8.98
CA LYS A 148 40.78 -29.75 9.74
C LYS A 148 41.17 -31.03 8.99
N ARG A 149 40.98 -31.08 7.67
CA ARG A 149 41.30 -32.23 6.81
C ARG A 149 42.81 -32.45 6.68
N THR A 150 43.56 -31.37 6.50
CA THR A 150 45.02 -31.39 6.27
C THR A 150 45.84 -31.33 7.55
N HIS A 151 45.19 -31.28 8.71
CA HIS A 151 45.83 -31.16 10.03
C HIS A 151 46.74 -29.93 10.17
N GLY A 152 46.34 -28.80 9.57
CA GLY A 152 47.01 -27.51 9.71
C GLY A 152 47.80 -27.05 8.48
N GLU A 153 47.87 -27.85 7.41
CA GLU A 153 48.42 -27.41 6.12
C GLU A 153 47.35 -26.68 5.30
N LEU A 154 47.69 -25.56 4.65
CA LEU A 154 46.69 -24.75 3.94
C LEU A 154 46.49 -25.23 2.50
N GLU A 155 46.02 -26.47 2.33
CA GLU A 155 45.66 -27.04 1.02
C GLU A 155 44.14 -27.14 0.88
N LEU A 156 43.55 -26.34 -0.01
CA LEU A 156 42.11 -26.31 -0.26
C LEU A 156 41.71 -27.31 -1.36
N ALA A 157 40.70 -28.13 -1.09
CA ALA A 157 40.07 -29.02 -2.07
C ALA A 157 38.58 -28.70 -2.24
N GLU A 158 37.96 -29.18 -3.32
CA GLU A 158 36.54 -28.95 -3.61
C GLU A 158 35.62 -29.45 -2.48
N GLU A 159 35.97 -30.57 -1.86
CA GLU A 159 35.23 -31.17 -0.73
C GLU A 159 35.23 -30.32 0.55
N ASP A 160 36.13 -29.33 0.64
CA ASP A 160 36.16 -28.40 1.77
C ASP A 160 35.20 -27.22 1.57
N LEU A 161 34.79 -26.95 0.33
CA LEU A 161 34.02 -25.76 -0.03
C LEU A 161 32.60 -25.84 0.53
N GLU A 162 32.22 -24.81 1.28
CA GLU A 162 30.85 -24.58 1.72
C GLU A 162 30.29 -23.32 1.06
N VAL A 163 29.03 -23.36 0.66
CA VAL A 163 28.27 -22.23 0.13
C VAL A 163 27.19 -21.81 1.12
N GLN A 164 26.97 -20.50 1.24
CA GLN A 164 25.88 -19.93 2.03
C GLN A 164 24.53 -20.24 1.36
N GLU A 165 23.58 -20.70 2.16
CA GLU A 165 22.20 -20.86 1.70
C GLU A 165 21.54 -19.50 1.50
N THR A 166 20.50 -19.43 0.68
CA THR A 166 19.69 -18.21 0.55
C THR A 166 18.23 -18.45 0.94
N GLU A 167 17.59 -17.40 1.41
CA GLU A 167 16.16 -17.43 1.65
C GLU A 167 15.41 -17.56 0.31
N PRO A 168 14.49 -18.52 0.14
CA PRO A 168 13.75 -18.65 -1.11
C PRO A 168 12.83 -17.44 -1.31
N GLN A 169 13.01 -16.73 -2.43
CA GLN A 169 12.06 -15.68 -2.80
C GLN A 169 11.00 -16.26 -3.74
N THR A 170 9.76 -16.33 -3.27
CA THR A 170 8.62 -16.70 -4.14
C THR A 170 7.97 -15.43 -4.68
N ALA A 171 7.98 -15.25 -6.00
CA ALA A 171 7.20 -14.20 -6.65
C ALA A 171 5.73 -14.65 -6.79
N CYS A 172 4.78 -13.78 -6.42
CA CYS A 172 3.35 -13.98 -6.63
C CYS A 172 2.80 -12.81 -7.45
N ALA A 173 1.95 -13.11 -8.44
CA ALA A 173 1.20 -12.10 -9.19
C ALA A 173 -0.28 -12.22 -8.82
N THR A 174 -0.86 -11.14 -8.30
CA THR A 174 -2.28 -11.07 -7.98
C THR A 174 -3.02 -10.39 -9.14
N VAL A 175 -4.05 -11.05 -9.68
CA VAL A 175 -4.92 -10.50 -10.73
C VAL A 175 -6.32 -10.33 -10.15
N VAL A 176 -6.88 -9.12 -10.29
CA VAL A 176 -8.26 -8.80 -9.88
C VAL A 176 -9.09 -8.58 -11.14
N ALA A 177 -10.20 -9.32 -11.28
CA ALA A 177 -11.19 -9.13 -12.33
C ALA A 177 -12.53 -8.73 -11.69
N ILE A 178 -13.13 -7.64 -12.19
CA ILE A 178 -14.40 -7.11 -11.68
C ILE A 178 -15.48 -7.33 -12.73
N ASP A 179 -16.61 -7.91 -12.32
CA ASP A 179 -17.80 -8.01 -13.19
C ASP A 179 -18.44 -6.62 -13.36
N VAL A 180 -18.79 -6.26 -14.60
CA VAL A 180 -19.45 -5.00 -14.98
C VAL A 180 -20.86 -5.27 -15.56
N SER A 181 -21.42 -6.44 -15.26
CA SER A 181 -22.76 -6.81 -15.69
C SER A 181 -23.86 -5.99 -15.03
N HIS A 182 -25.06 -6.01 -15.62
CA HIS A 182 -26.23 -5.33 -15.08
C HIS A 182 -26.60 -5.77 -13.66
N SER A 183 -26.25 -7.01 -13.28
CA SER A 183 -26.52 -7.49 -11.93
C SER A 183 -25.71 -6.81 -10.83
N MET A 184 -24.64 -6.12 -11.19
CA MET A 184 -23.80 -5.38 -10.25
C MET A 184 -24.39 -4.02 -9.86
N ILE A 185 -25.37 -3.52 -10.63
CA ILE A 185 -25.94 -2.17 -10.50
C ILE A 185 -27.43 -2.19 -10.13
N LEU A 186 -28.23 -3.11 -10.70
CA LEU A 186 -29.71 -2.97 -10.73
C LEU A 186 -30.49 -3.79 -9.70
N TYR A 187 -29.92 -4.83 -9.08
CA TYR A 187 -30.66 -5.68 -8.12
C TYR A 187 -30.65 -5.11 -6.70
N GLY A 188 -31.11 -3.87 -6.55
CA GLY A 188 -31.45 -3.24 -5.26
C GLY A 188 -30.29 -2.92 -4.31
N GLU A 189 -29.11 -3.50 -4.54
CA GLU A 189 -27.87 -3.24 -3.80
C GLU A 189 -26.77 -2.85 -4.80
N ASP A 190 -26.08 -1.75 -4.51
CA ASP A 190 -24.87 -1.35 -5.23
C ASP A 190 -23.70 -2.27 -4.86
N ARG A 191 -23.40 -3.22 -5.76
CA ARG A 191 -22.31 -4.19 -5.59
C ARG A 191 -21.04 -3.76 -6.31
N ILE A 192 -21.16 -2.84 -7.27
CA ILE A 192 -20.02 -2.38 -8.06
C ILE A 192 -19.12 -1.44 -7.26
N THR A 193 -19.70 -0.54 -6.46
CA THR A 193 -18.93 0.40 -5.63
C THR A 193 -18.05 -0.32 -4.60
N PRO A 194 -18.56 -1.22 -3.75
CA PRO A 194 -17.70 -1.97 -2.83
C PRO A 194 -16.65 -2.84 -3.55
N ALA A 195 -16.95 -3.39 -4.73
CA ALA A 195 -15.95 -4.11 -5.52
C ALA A 195 -14.82 -3.20 -6.02
N LYS A 196 -15.14 -1.98 -6.48
CA LYS A 196 -14.14 -0.96 -6.87
C LYS A 196 -13.29 -0.55 -5.66
N THR A 197 -13.89 -0.34 -4.49
CA THR A 197 -13.16 0.00 -3.26
C THR A 197 -12.15 -1.08 -2.88
N VAL A 198 -12.55 -2.36 -2.91
CA VAL A 198 -11.65 -3.50 -2.64
C VAL A 198 -10.51 -3.56 -3.66
N ALA A 199 -10.83 -3.41 -4.95
CA ALA A 199 -9.81 -3.43 -5.99
C ALA A 199 -8.79 -2.29 -5.82
N LEU A 200 -9.25 -1.07 -5.52
CA LEU A 200 -8.37 0.07 -5.27
C LEU A 200 -7.47 -0.16 -4.05
N ALA A 201 -8.00 -0.72 -2.97
CA ALA A 201 -7.21 -1.04 -1.79
C ALA A 201 -6.14 -2.11 -2.04
N LEU A 202 -6.38 -3.06 -2.97
CA LEU A 202 -5.42 -4.12 -3.32
C LEU A 202 -4.31 -3.66 -4.27
N THR A 203 -4.41 -2.45 -4.83
CA THR A 203 -3.39 -1.86 -5.72
C THR A 203 -2.37 -0.98 -5.01
N GLU A 204 -2.39 -0.96 -3.67
CA GLU A 204 -1.32 -0.42 -2.81
C GLU A 204 -0.16 -1.41 -2.66
#